data_AF-A0AAJ5CHT9-F1
#
_entry.id   AF-A0AAJ5CHT9-F1
#
_cell.length_a   1.000
_cell.length_b   1.000
_cell.length_c   1.000
_cell.angle_alpha   90.00
_cell.angle_beta   90.00
_cell.angle_gamma   90.00
#
_symmetry.space_group_name_H-M   'P 1'
#
loop_
_entity.id
_entity.type
_entity.pdbx_description
1 polymer ?
#
loop_
_entity_poly.entity_id
_entity_poly.type
_entity_poly.pdbx_seq_one_letter_code
_entity_poly.pdbx_strand_id
1 'polypeptide(L)'
;MGRSTRGLGFPRTSSPPSPSRAQDFASLARKAIADPNVELHVDMTGLERFGDFMDAAKRGLLAGEADHSTDYEISLIARAVVNGQRAWSSAKFYYPRSDGTMQFKPMDMPDLSKLGKLKPVDGGKFGYCHHC
;
A
#
# COMPACT_ATOMS: atom_id res chain seq x y z
N MET A 1 6.64 -52.19 24.72
CA MET A 1 5.36 -51.79 24.08
C MET A 1 4.78 -50.63 24.90
N GLY A 2 4.44 -49.45 24.41
CA GLY A 2 4.53 -48.82 23.09
C GLY A 2 4.44 -47.29 23.30
N ARG A 3 5.18 -46.52 22.51
CA ARG A 3 5.07 -45.05 22.44
C ARG A 3 3.87 -44.71 21.56
N SER A 4 2.97 -43.83 22.00
CA SER A 4 1.84 -43.35 21.18
C SER A 4 1.85 -41.83 21.05
N THR A 5 2.37 -41.41 19.90
CA THR A 5 2.01 -40.27 19.03
C THR A 5 1.51 -38.94 19.63
N ARG A 6 2.33 -37.90 19.37
CA ARG A 6 2.01 -36.47 19.37
C ARG A 6 0.84 -36.16 18.43
N GLY A 7 -0.19 -35.51 18.92
CA GLY A 7 -1.14 -34.73 18.11
C GLY A 7 -0.67 -33.28 18.04
N LEU A 8 -0.16 -32.85 16.88
CA LEU A 8 0.09 -31.45 16.57
C LEU A 8 -1.25 -30.77 16.27
N GLY A 9 -1.92 -30.30 17.30
CA GLY A 9 -3.04 -29.37 17.17
C GLY A 9 -2.52 -27.94 17.28
N PHE A 10 -2.38 -27.25 16.15
CA PHE A 10 -2.33 -25.79 16.13
C PHE A 10 -3.76 -25.26 16.10
N PRO A 11 -4.18 -24.40 17.04
CA PRO A 11 -5.26 -23.48 16.76
C PRO A 11 -4.84 -22.02 17.00
N ARG A 12 -4.74 -21.30 15.88
CA ARG A 12 -5.09 -19.89 15.69
C ARG A 12 -4.66 -18.91 16.79
N THR A 13 -3.43 -18.41 16.71
CA THR A 13 -3.13 -17.05 17.17
C THR A 13 -3.23 -16.10 15.98
N SER A 14 -4.45 -15.81 15.53
CA SER A 14 -4.72 -14.59 14.77
C SER A 14 -5.35 -13.59 15.73
N SER A 15 -4.55 -13.10 16.67
CA SER A 15 -4.88 -11.85 17.36
C SER A 15 -5.01 -10.76 16.30
N PRO A 16 -6.11 -10.00 16.22
CA PRO A 16 -6.15 -8.83 15.35
C PRO A 16 -5.01 -7.89 15.77
N PRO A 17 -4.31 -7.24 14.82
CA PRO A 17 -3.27 -6.29 15.16
C PRO A 17 -3.89 -5.19 16.03
N SER A 18 -3.27 -4.94 17.19
CA SER A 18 -3.65 -3.87 18.11
C SER A 18 -3.71 -2.52 17.36
N PRO A 19 -4.63 -1.60 17.69
CA PRO A 19 -4.84 -0.36 16.95
C PRO A 19 -3.58 0.54 16.86
N SER A 20 -2.64 0.43 17.79
CA SER A 20 -1.33 1.11 17.71
C SER A 20 -0.52 0.67 16.49
N ARG A 21 -0.57 -0.62 16.13
CA ARG A 21 0.23 -1.22 15.05
C ARG A 21 -0.28 -0.83 13.66
N ALA A 22 -1.58 -0.60 13.52
CA ALA A 22 -2.19 -0.14 12.26
C ALA A 22 -1.83 1.32 11.97
N GLN A 23 -1.85 2.19 12.99
CA GLN A 23 -1.43 3.59 12.86
C GLN A 23 0.07 3.73 12.59
N ASP A 24 0.89 2.86 13.19
CA ASP A 24 2.32 2.76 12.91
C ASP A 24 2.56 2.38 11.43
N PHE A 25 1.79 1.41 10.93
CA PHE A 25 1.89 0.97 9.53
C PHE A 25 1.47 2.07 8.55
N ALA A 26 0.35 2.74 8.79
CA ALA A 26 -0.11 3.84 7.93
C ALA A 26 0.86 5.03 7.92
N SER A 27 1.55 5.28 9.03
CA SER A 27 2.61 6.29 9.11
C SER A 27 3.88 5.88 8.35
N LEU A 28 4.27 4.60 8.44
CA LEU A 28 5.39 4.05 7.67
C LEU A 28 5.10 4.04 6.16
N ALA A 29 3.88 3.66 5.76
CA ALA A 29 3.44 3.69 4.37
C ALA A 29 3.47 5.12 3.81
N ARG A 30 2.97 6.12 4.56
CA ARG A 30 3.07 7.54 4.18
C ARG A 30 4.51 8.01 3.94
N LYS A 31 5.43 7.63 4.83
CA LYS A 31 6.86 7.94 4.68
C LYS A 31 7.46 7.23 3.46
N ALA A 32 7.19 5.94 3.31
CA ALA A 32 7.63 5.14 2.16
C ALA A 32 7.17 5.79 0.85
N ILE A 33 5.90 6.17 0.77
CA ILE A 33 5.31 6.79 -0.41
C ILE A 33 5.97 8.14 -0.74
N ALA A 34 6.32 8.94 0.27
CA ALA A 34 6.98 10.22 0.07
C ALA A 34 8.49 10.14 -0.24
N ASP A 35 9.15 9.00 -0.01
CA ASP A 35 10.59 8.85 -0.24
C ASP A 35 10.92 8.37 -1.66
N PRO A 36 11.58 9.17 -2.50
CA PRO A 36 11.89 8.77 -3.88
C PRO A 36 12.91 7.63 -4.00
N ASN A 37 13.67 7.29 -2.94
CA ASN A 37 14.74 6.29 -2.97
C ASN A 37 14.25 4.85 -2.70
N VAL A 38 12.99 4.68 -2.33
CA VAL A 38 12.39 3.38 -2.03
C VAL A 38 11.58 2.90 -3.22
N GLU A 39 11.77 1.68 -3.73
CA GLU A 39 10.84 1.08 -4.69
C GLU A 39 9.57 0.61 -3.96
N LEU A 40 8.39 0.99 -4.46
CA LEU A 40 7.12 0.56 -3.90
C LEU A 40 6.60 -0.67 -4.65
N HIS A 41 6.25 -1.71 -3.90
CA HIS A 41 5.49 -2.85 -4.41
C HIS A 41 4.06 -2.74 -3.87
N VAL A 42 3.11 -2.51 -4.77
CA VAL A 42 1.71 -2.23 -4.42
C VAL A 42 0.86 -3.44 -4.78
N ASP A 43 0.22 -4.01 -3.77
CA ASP A 43 -0.76 -5.08 -3.94
C ASP A 43 -2.11 -4.47 -4.31
N MET A 44 -2.60 -4.79 -5.50
CA MET A 44 -3.88 -4.32 -6.03
C MET A 44 -5.04 -5.29 -5.73
N THR A 45 -4.82 -6.30 -4.89
CA THR A 45 -5.83 -7.32 -4.55
C THR A 45 -7.09 -6.68 -3.99
N GLY A 46 -8.24 -7.08 -4.51
CA GLY A 46 -9.55 -6.59 -4.08
C GLY A 46 -9.94 -5.27 -4.75
N LEU A 47 -9.01 -4.53 -5.36
CA LEU A 47 -9.33 -3.33 -6.13
C LEU A 47 -9.95 -3.65 -7.48
N GLU A 48 -9.64 -4.83 -8.06
CA GLU A 48 -10.16 -5.23 -9.37
C GLU A 48 -11.70 -5.29 -9.44
N ARG A 49 -12.36 -5.39 -8.28
CA ARG A 49 -13.82 -5.42 -8.16
C ARG A 49 -14.46 -4.04 -8.17
N PHE A 50 -13.66 -3.00 -7.91
CA PHE A 50 -14.12 -1.62 -7.69
C PHE A 50 -13.51 -0.61 -8.66
N GLY A 51 -12.81 -1.09 -9.70
CA GLY A 51 -12.26 -0.27 -10.78
C GLY A 51 -10.75 -0.38 -10.90
N ASP A 52 -10.14 0.65 -11.49
CA ASP A 52 -8.69 0.72 -11.70
C ASP A 52 -7.99 1.62 -10.67
N PHE A 53 -6.70 1.91 -10.91
CA PHE A 53 -5.91 2.79 -10.05
C PHE A 53 -6.58 4.16 -9.84
N MET A 54 -7.19 4.75 -10.87
CA MET A 54 -7.82 6.06 -10.77
C MET A 54 -9.10 6.00 -9.92
N ASP A 55 -9.85 4.91 -10.01
CA ASP A 55 -11.05 4.72 -9.19
C ASP A 55 -10.68 4.51 -7.71
N ALA A 56 -9.65 3.72 -7.43
CA ALA A 56 -9.09 3.56 -6.09
C ALA A 56 -8.54 4.89 -5.54
N ALA A 57 -7.78 5.65 -6.34
CA ALA A 57 -7.25 6.95 -5.94
C ALA A 57 -8.37 7.93 -5.57
N LYS A 58 -9.43 8.02 -6.40
CA LYS A 58 -10.59 8.87 -6.12
C LYS A 58 -11.30 8.47 -4.84
N ARG A 59 -11.54 7.16 -4.64
CA ARG A 59 -12.17 6.66 -3.41
C ARG A 59 -11.34 6.98 -2.17
N GLY A 60 -10.02 6.80 -2.25
CA GLY A 60 -9.11 7.15 -1.15
C GLY A 60 -9.08 8.64 -0.82
N LEU A 61 -9.20 9.51 -1.83
CA LEU A 61 -9.32 10.96 -1.61
C LEU A 61 -10.64 11.34 -0.92
N LEU A 62 -11.73 10.63 -1.21
CA LEU A 62 -13.06 10.88 -0.64
C LEU A 62 -13.20 10.33 0.79
N ALA A 63 -12.73 9.10 1.02
CA ALA A 63 -12.91 8.39 2.29
C ALA A 63 -11.78 8.67 3.30
N GLY A 64 -10.61 9.09 2.84
CA GLY A 64 -9.44 9.21 3.71
C GLY A 64 -9.01 7.85 4.29
N GLU A 65 -8.39 7.87 5.47
CA GLU A 65 -7.83 6.68 6.14
C GLU A 65 -8.92 5.72 6.70
N ALA A 66 -10.20 6.08 6.63
CA ALA A 66 -11.26 5.49 7.46
C ALA A 66 -11.93 4.21 6.90
N ASP A 67 -12.09 4.06 5.58
CA ASP A 67 -12.91 2.96 5.00
C ASP A 67 -12.12 1.92 4.21
N HIS A 68 -11.07 2.32 3.49
CA HIS A 68 -10.34 1.44 2.58
C HIS A 68 -8.84 1.79 2.59
N SER A 69 -8.06 1.10 3.44
CA SER A 69 -6.62 1.36 3.61
C SER A 69 -5.87 1.33 2.28
N THR A 70 -6.20 0.39 1.40
CA THR A 70 -5.59 0.29 0.08
C THR A 70 -5.98 1.47 -0.83
N ASP A 71 -7.24 1.87 -0.89
CA ASP A 71 -7.65 3.04 -1.68
C ASP A 71 -6.95 4.32 -1.20
N TYR A 72 -6.83 4.47 0.12
CA TYR A 72 -6.11 5.58 0.73
C TYR A 72 -4.62 5.58 0.35
N GLU A 73 -3.95 4.43 0.42
CA GLU A 73 -2.56 4.27 -0.02
C GLU A 73 -2.39 4.63 -1.51
N ILE A 74 -3.31 4.19 -2.37
CA ILE A 74 -3.33 4.55 -3.79
C ILE A 74 -3.48 6.07 -3.97
N SER A 75 -4.35 6.72 -3.19
CA SER A 75 -4.50 8.17 -3.22
C SER A 75 -3.22 8.91 -2.81
N LEU A 76 -2.46 8.37 -1.85
CA LEU A 76 -1.19 8.93 -1.43
C LEU A 76 -0.13 8.79 -2.52
N ILE A 77 -0.07 7.64 -3.20
CA ILE A 77 0.82 7.44 -4.35
C ILE A 77 0.51 8.47 -5.45
N ALA A 78 -0.77 8.65 -5.79
CA ALA A 78 -1.19 9.64 -6.78
C ALA A 78 -0.75 11.06 -6.38
N ARG A 79 -0.93 11.43 -5.09
CA ARG A 79 -0.47 12.72 -4.55
C ARG A 79 1.04 12.90 -4.67
N ALA A 80 1.81 11.88 -4.30
CA ALA A 80 3.28 11.92 -4.34
C ALA A 80 3.81 12.07 -5.77
N VAL A 81 3.19 11.37 -6.73
CA VAL A 81 3.57 11.44 -8.15
C VAL A 81 3.23 12.80 -8.76
N VAL A 82 2.00 13.30 -8.56
CA VAL A 82 1.59 14.63 -9.08
C VAL A 82 2.45 15.77 -8.54
N ASN A 83 2.88 15.67 -7.29
CA ASN A 83 3.70 16.69 -6.65
C ASN A 83 5.22 16.48 -6.89
N GLY A 84 5.61 15.52 -7.73
CA GLY A 84 7.02 15.26 -8.05
C GLY A 84 7.85 14.71 -6.88
N GLN A 85 7.21 14.26 -5.80
CA GLN A 85 7.91 13.64 -4.66
C GLN A 85 8.41 12.23 -5.02
N ARG A 86 7.81 11.60 -6.03
CA ARG A 86 8.12 10.25 -6.47
C ARG A 86 7.90 10.10 -7.98
N ALA A 87 8.76 9.34 -8.65
CA ALA A 87 8.58 8.98 -10.04
C ALA A 87 7.58 7.83 -10.20
N TRP A 88 6.70 7.88 -11.20
CA TRP A 88 5.74 6.79 -11.47
C TRP A 88 6.42 5.43 -11.65
N SER A 89 7.58 5.40 -12.33
CA SER A 89 8.35 4.18 -12.59
C SER A 89 8.88 3.46 -11.34
N SER A 90 8.91 4.15 -10.19
CA SER A 90 9.34 3.61 -8.90
C SER A 90 8.23 2.85 -8.14
N ALA A 91 6.99 2.86 -8.66
CA ALA A 91 5.89 2.05 -8.14
C ALA A 91 5.63 0.86 -9.06
N LYS A 92 5.58 -0.34 -8.49
CA LYS A 92 5.28 -1.60 -9.17
C LYS A 92 3.92 -2.10 -8.70
N PHE A 93 2.99 -2.24 -9.63
CA PHE A 93 1.63 -2.68 -9.34
C PHE A 93 1.48 -4.17 -9.63
N TYR A 94 0.99 -4.92 -8.64
CA TYR A 94 0.80 -6.35 -8.72
C TYR A 94 -0.69 -6.69 -8.59
N TYR A 95 -1.18 -7.56 -9.46
CA TYR A 95 -2.56 -8.03 -9.46
C TYR A 95 -2.62 -9.52 -9.14
N PRO A 96 -3.62 -9.98 -8.39
CA PRO A 96 -3.82 -11.39 -8.15
C PRO A 96 -4.25 -12.10 -9.44
N ARG A 97 -3.64 -13.24 -9.72
CA ARG A 97 -4.06 -14.18 -10.75
C ARG A 97 -5.09 -15.17 -10.18
N SER A 98 -5.76 -15.88 -11.09
CA SER A 98 -6.71 -16.94 -10.73
C SER A 98 -6.08 -18.11 -9.95
N ASP A 99 -4.76 -18.26 -9.99
CA ASP A 99 -3.99 -19.25 -9.23
C ASP A 99 -3.52 -18.75 -7.85
N GLY A 100 -3.88 -17.52 -7.47
CA GLY A 100 -3.46 -16.89 -6.21
C GLY A 100 -2.04 -16.32 -6.23
N THR A 101 -1.34 -16.36 -7.36
CA THR A 101 -0.04 -15.70 -7.52
C THR A 101 -0.20 -14.23 -7.89
N MET A 102 0.80 -13.42 -7.55
CA MET A 102 0.82 -12.00 -7.90
C MET A 102 1.55 -11.78 -9.22
N GLN A 103 0.90 -11.09 -10.16
CA GLN A 103 1.50 -10.72 -11.44
C GLN A 103 1.80 -9.23 -11.48
N PHE A 104 3.05 -8.88 -11.77
CA PHE A 104 3.41 -7.52 -12.15
C PHE A 104 2.69 -7.14 -13.45
N LYS A 105 1.96 -6.02 -13.42
CA LYS A 105 1.32 -5.46 -14.60
C LYS A 105 1.92 -4.07 -14.85
N PRO A 106 2.70 -3.89 -15.93
CA PRO A 106 3.15 -2.55 -16.31
C PRO A 106 1.91 -1.70 -16.61
N MET A 107 1.89 -0.50 -16.04
CA MET A 107 0.82 0.46 -16.18
C MET A 107 1.44 1.78 -16.62
N ASP A 108 0.95 2.33 -17.73
CA ASP A 108 1.29 3.69 -18.13
C ASP A 108 0.70 4.68 -17.12
N MET A 109 1.42 5.77 -16.87
CA MET A 109 0.96 6.77 -15.91
C MET A 109 -0.40 7.32 -16.36
N PRO A 110 -1.48 7.14 -15.58
CA PRO A 110 -2.77 7.69 -15.92
C PRO A 110 -2.75 9.22 -15.82
N ASP A 111 -3.73 9.90 -16.43
CA ASP A 111 -3.84 11.35 -16.32
C ASP A 111 -4.33 11.75 -14.91
N LEU A 112 -3.36 11.92 -14.01
CA LEU A 112 -3.60 12.27 -12.61
C LEU A 112 -4.18 13.68 -12.44
N SER A 113 -4.13 14.52 -13.47
CA SER A 113 -4.76 15.86 -13.47
C SER A 113 -6.27 15.79 -13.23
N LYS A 114 -6.89 14.65 -13.58
CA LYS A 114 -8.31 14.37 -13.36
C LYS A 114 -8.69 14.19 -11.89
N LEU A 115 -7.71 14.07 -10.98
CA LEU A 115 -7.93 14.01 -9.53
C LEU A 115 -8.03 15.40 -8.89
N GLY A 116 -7.85 16.46 -9.68
CA GLY A 116 -7.90 17.85 -9.21
C GLY A 116 -6.61 18.27 -8.49
N LYS A 117 -6.70 19.34 -7.70
CA LYS A 117 -5.53 19.90 -6.99
C LYS A 117 -5.20 19.08 -5.75
N LEU A 118 -4.19 18.23 -5.89
CA LEU A 118 -3.72 17.33 -4.83
C LEU A 118 -2.65 17.98 -3.96
N LYS A 119 -2.83 17.93 -2.63
CA LYS A 119 -1.78 18.33 -1.68
C LYS A 119 -0.64 17.30 -1.67
N PRO A 120 0.62 17.71 -1.47
CA PRO A 120 1.74 16.78 -1.32
C PRO A 120 1.51 15.82 -0.14
N VAL A 121 2.15 14.66 -0.18
CA VAL A 121 2.12 13.70 0.94
C VAL A 121 3.05 14.19 2.03
N ASP A 122 2.51 14.26 3.24
CA ASP A 122 3.26 14.61 4.44
C ASP A 122 3.91 13.33 4.98
N GLY A 123 5.06 12.99 4.41
CA GLY A 123 5.75 11.73 4.69
C GLY A 123 7.10 11.95 5.31
N GLY A 124 7.19 12.87 6.29
CA GLY A 124 8.42 13.32 6.96
C GLY A 124 9.62 12.40 6.79
N LYS A 125 10.70 12.94 6.18
CA LYS A 125 11.93 12.23 5.77
C LYS A 125 12.19 11.02 6.65
N PHE A 126 12.40 9.83 6.06
CA PHE A 126 13.08 8.78 6.80
C PHE A 126 14.38 9.40 7.30
N GLY A 127 14.49 9.57 8.61
CA GLY A 127 15.76 9.86 9.24
C GLY A 127 16.60 8.61 9.10
N TYR A 128 17.10 8.31 7.90
CA TYR A 128 18.32 7.55 7.78
C TYR A 128 19.31 8.34 8.62
N CYS A 129 19.77 7.76 9.73
CA CYS A 129 20.69 8.40 10.63
C CYS A 129 21.85 9.00 9.83
N HIS A 130 21.89 10.34 9.74
CA HIS A 130 23.11 11.09 9.53
C HIS A 130 23.89 11.03 10.85
N HIS A 131 24.47 9.87 11.13
CA HIS A 131 25.64 9.80 12.01
C HIS A 131 26.84 9.55 11.11
N CYS A 132 27.52 10.64 10.76
CA CYS A 132 28.94 10.61 10.47
C CYS A 132 29.72 10.21 11.73
#